data_AF-A0A2N0PGZ4-F1
#
_entry.id   AF-A0A2N0PGZ4-F1
#
_cell.length_a   1.000
_cell.length_b   1.000
_cell.length_c   1.000
_cell.angle_alpha   90.00
_cell.angle_beta   90.00
_cell.angle_gamma   90.00
#
_symmetry.space_group_name_H-M   'P 1'
#
loop_
_entity.id
_entity.type
_entity.pdbx_description
1 polymer ?
#
loop_
_entity_poly.entity_id
_entity_poly.type
_entity_poly.pdbx_seq_one_letter_code
_entity_poly.pdbx_strand_id
1 'polypeptide(L)'
;MLILQCDLTTVNTGCIRLAKFIIEQFRNEYISKRDQMERKMPPKHACIILHIHRDQESTFTSFNFMCGWKQMTIETLSGSDVPTSGLLDGSLSRIVDSIYPFEKILQEELLWCLSCMKYPSNDKSINHIKTLNEKIMKYPNFIKCLKRYKLILEYCLGNR
;
A
#
# COMPACT_ATOMS: atom_id res chain seq x y z
N MET A 1 4.31 -21.56 7.58
CA MET A 1 4.03 -20.67 6.43
C MET A 1 5.37 -20.23 5.88
N LEU A 2 5.57 -20.29 4.57
CA LEU A 2 6.76 -19.79 3.87
C LEU A 2 6.36 -18.58 3.03
N ILE A 3 7.08 -17.47 3.15
CA ILE A 3 6.89 -16.28 2.32
C ILE A 3 8.21 -15.99 1.62
N LEU A 4 8.17 -15.92 0.29
CA LEU A 4 9.29 -15.50 -0.54
C LEU A 4 8.93 -14.14 -1.16
N GLN A 5 9.70 -13.11 -0.86
CA GLN A 5 9.52 -11.78 -1.46
C GLN A 5 10.58 -11.56 -2.53
N CYS A 6 10.15 -11.09 -3.70
CA CYS A 6 11.04 -10.79 -4.81
C CYS A 6 10.67 -9.45 -5.42
N ASP A 7 11.68 -8.64 -5.70
CA ASP A 7 11.53 -7.43 -6.49
C ASP A 7 11.99 -7.73 -7.92
N LEU A 8 11.08 -7.55 -8.89
CA LEU A 8 11.33 -7.82 -10.30
C LEU A 8 12.38 -6.88 -10.90
N THR A 9 12.66 -5.75 -10.27
CA THR A 9 13.70 -4.82 -10.72
C THR A 9 15.11 -5.31 -10.38
N THR A 10 15.27 -6.15 -9.36
CA THR A 10 16.57 -6.60 -8.85
C THR A 10 16.82 -8.09 -9.02
N VAL A 11 15.76 -8.91 -9.07
CA VAL A 11 15.86 -10.38 -9.10
C VAL A 11 15.61 -10.92 -10.50
N ASN A 12 16.54 -11.75 -10.98
CA ASN A 12 16.40 -12.48 -12.23
C ASN A 12 15.18 -13.42 -12.19
N THR A 13 14.32 -13.38 -13.21
CA THR A 13 13.13 -14.24 -13.37
C THR A 13 13.46 -15.73 -13.27
N GLY A 14 14.67 -16.15 -13.68
CA GLY A 14 15.18 -17.51 -13.52
C GLY A 14 15.30 -17.96 -12.07
N CYS A 15 15.71 -17.07 -11.16
CA CYS A 15 15.79 -17.36 -9.72
C CYS A 15 14.40 -17.58 -9.13
N ILE A 16 13.42 -16.79 -9.55
CA ILE A 16 12.03 -16.92 -9.11
C ILE A 16 11.44 -18.24 -9.62
N ARG A 17 11.71 -18.63 -10.87
CA ARG A 17 11.29 -19.93 -11.44
C ARG A 17 11.92 -21.10 -10.68
N LEU A 18 13.21 -21.02 -10.36
CA LEU A 18 13.92 -22.03 -9.59
C LEU A 18 13.34 -22.18 -8.18
N ALA A 19 13.11 -21.06 -7.49
CA ALA A 19 12.53 -21.07 -6.15
C ALA A 19 11.12 -21.69 -6.16
N LYS A 20 10.28 -21.33 -7.15
CA LYS A 20 8.96 -21.95 -7.36
C LYS A 20 9.09 -23.46 -7.53
N PHE A 21 9.98 -23.92 -8.42
CA PHE A 21 10.20 -25.35 -8.67
C PHE A 21 10.60 -26.09 -7.38
N ILE A 22 11.53 -25.54 -6.61
CA ILE A 22 11.97 -26.15 -5.34
C ILE A 22 10.79 -26.25 -4.36
N ILE A 23 10.00 -25.20 -4.20
CA ILE A 23 8.81 -25.21 -3.33
C ILE A 23 7.82 -26.30 -3.76
N GLU A 24 7.61 -26.47 -5.07
CA GLU A 24 6.73 -27.50 -5.62
C GLU A 24 7.25 -28.92 -5.36
N GLN A 25 8.55 -29.17 -5.49
CA GLN A 25 9.15 -30.46 -5.15
C GLN A 25 8.88 -30.82 -3.68
N PHE A 26 9.17 -29.90 -2.76
CA PHE A 26 8.90 -30.12 -1.34
C PHE A 26 7.41 -30.28 -1.02
N ARG A 27 6.53 -29.57 -1.73
CA ARG A 27 5.08 -29.74 -1.59
C ARG A 27 4.64 -31.14 -2.01
N ASN A 28 5.15 -31.64 -3.14
CA ASN A 28 4.78 -32.96 -3.64
C ASN A 28 5.28 -34.07 -2.72
N GLU A 29 6.53 -33.99 -2.25
CA GLU A 29 7.05 -34.91 -1.23
C GLU A 29 6.20 -34.90 0.05
N TYR A 30 5.77 -33.71 0.48
CA TYR A 30 4.95 -33.57 1.67
C TYR A 30 3.56 -34.19 1.50
N ILE A 31 2.93 -34.02 0.33
CA ILE A 31 1.65 -34.66 0.00
C ILE A 31 1.81 -36.18 -0.07
N SER A 32 2.82 -36.69 -0.76
CA SER A 32 3.08 -38.13 -0.85
C SER A 32 3.28 -38.77 0.52
N LYS A 33 4.03 -38.13 1.43
CA LYS A 33 4.21 -38.61 2.81
C LYS A 33 2.91 -38.56 3.62
N ARG A 34 2.11 -37.51 3.44
CA ARG A 34 0.81 -37.37 4.10
C ARG A 34 -0.15 -38.46 3.66
N ASP A 35 -0.18 -38.80 2.38
CA ASP A 35 -1.09 -39.81 1.83
C ASP A 35 -0.67 -41.24 2.25
N GLN A 36 0.60 -41.46 2.62
CA GLN A 36 1.11 -42.72 3.18
C GLN A 36 0.93 -42.87 4.70
N MET A 37 0.69 -41.76 5.42
CA MET A 37 0.55 -41.76 6.87
C MET A 37 -0.94 -41.66 7.26
N GLU A 38 -1.44 -42.56 8.10
CA GLU A 38 -2.80 -42.46 8.68
C GLU A 38 -2.98 -41.26 9.64
N ARG A 39 -1.89 -40.54 9.94
CA ARG A 39 -1.89 -39.39 10.84
C ARG A 39 -2.14 -38.10 10.08
N LYS A 40 -3.10 -37.31 10.56
CA LYS A 40 -3.41 -35.98 10.02
C LYS A 40 -2.22 -35.04 10.18
N MET A 41 -1.50 -34.76 9.09
CA MET A 41 -0.39 -33.81 9.09
C MET A 41 -0.90 -32.35 9.02
N PRO A 42 -0.20 -31.38 9.64
CA PRO A 42 -0.65 -29.98 9.71
C PRO A 42 -0.52 -29.25 8.36
N PRO A 43 -1.48 -28.40 7.96
CA PRO A 43 -1.43 -27.72 6.67
C PRO A 43 -0.21 -26.80 6.55
N LYS A 44 0.48 -26.87 5.40
CA LYS A 44 1.60 -25.99 5.05
C LYS A 44 1.16 -25.02 3.95
N HIS A 45 1.59 -23.77 4.09
CA HIS A 45 1.29 -22.69 3.15
C HIS A 45 2.60 -22.08 2.65
N ALA A 46 2.68 -21.81 1.35
CA ALA A 46 3.76 -21.08 0.71
C ALA A 46 3.17 -19.95 -0.13
N CYS A 47 3.79 -18.77 -0.08
CA CYS A 47 3.39 -17.60 -0.84
C CYS A 47 4.65 -16.98 -1.48
N ILE A 48 4.52 -16.56 -2.74
CA ILE A 48 5.54 -15.78 -3.44
C ILE A 48 4.92 -14.41 -3.67
N ILE A 49 5.54 -13.37 -3.12
CA ILE A 49 5.15 -11.97 -3.28
C ILE A 49 6.10 -11.36 -4.31
N LEU A 50 5.55 -10.94 -5.43
CA LEU A 50 6.28 -10.24 -6.47
C LEU A 50 5.95 -8.76 -6.38
N HIS A 51 6.97 -7.93 -6.13
CA HIS A 51 6.84 -6.48 -6.17
C HIS A 51 6.95 -6.03 -7.62
N ILE A 52 5.87 -5.40 -8.12
CA ILE A 52 5.73 -4.94 -9.51
C ILE A 52 5.53 -3.43 -9.47
N HIS A 53 6.29 -2.72 -10.30
CA HIS A 53 6.08 -1.30 -10.52
C HIS A 53 5.17 -1.09 -11.75
N ARG A 54 4.30 -0.08 -11.71
CA ARG A 54 3.28 0.20 -12.75
C ARG A 54 3.88 0.46 -14.14
N ASP A 55 5.14 0.88 -14.20
CA ASP A 55 5.90 1.14 -15.42
C ASP A 55 6.54 -0.13 -16.03
N GLN A 56 6.44 -1.29 -15.38
CA GLN A 56 7.09 -2.53 -15.80
C GLN A 56 6.12 -3.70 -16.09
N GLU A 57 4.90 -3.39 -16.53
CA GLU A 57 3.84 -4.39 -16.79
C GLU A 57 4.26 -5.51 -17.76
N SER A 58 5.17 -5.23 -18.71
CA SER A 58 5.63 -6.21 -19.71
C SER A 58 6.38 -7.38 -19.08
N THR A 59 7.14 -7.17 -18.00
CA THR A 59 7.94 -8.20 -17.32
C THR A 59 7.07 -9.24 -16.60
N PHE A 60 5.86 -8.85 -16.18
CA PHE A 60 4.93 -9.69 -15.43
C PHE A 60 4.32 -10.82 -16.28
N THR A 61 4.12 -10.58 -17.58
CA THR A 61 3.55 -11.56 -18.53
C THR A 61 4.38 -12.84 -18.67
N SER A 62 5.65 -12.83 -18.23
CA SER A 62 6.58 -13.95 -18.35
C SER A 62 6.48 -15.01 -17.24
N PHE A 63 5.71 -14.73 -16.17
CA PHE A 63 5.57 -15.62 -15.02
C PHE A 63 4.21 -16.32 -15.01
N ASN A 64 4.14 -17.50 -15.61
CA ASN A 64 2.92 -18.28 -15.61
C ASN A 64 2.79 -19.09 -14.29
N PHE A 65 1.79 -18.75 -13.48
CA PHE A 65 1.42 -19.50 -12.27
C PHE A 65 0.60 -20.76 -12.62
N MET A 66 1.13 -21.61 -13.50
CA MET A 66 0.60 -22.97 -13.68
C MET A 66 0.84 -23.83 -12.42
N CYS A 67 0.17 -24.99 -12.33
CA CYS A 67 0.34 -26.04 -11.30
C CYS A 67 -0.32 -25.77 -9.94
N GLY A 68 -1.53 -25.20 -9.92
CA GLY A 68 -2.37 -25.13 -8.71
C GLY A 68 -2.02 -23.99 -7.74
N TRP A 69 -1.14 -23.08 -8.15
CA TRP A 69 -0.96 -21.80 -7.46
C TRP A 69 -2.19 -20.92 -7.67
N LYS A 70 -2.65 -20.30 -6.59
CA LYS A 70 -3.68 -19.25 -6.66
C LYS A 70 -2.99 -17.91 -6.79
N GLN A 71 -3.28 -17.20 -7.87
CA GLN A 71 -2.76 -15.86 -8.11
C GLN A 71 -3.73 -14.82 -7.57
N MET A 72 -3.19 -13.78 -6.93
CA MET A 72 -3.92 -12.57 -6.59
C MET A 72 -3.00 -11.37 -6.75
N THR A 73 -3.58 -10.24 -7.12
CA THR A 73 -2.88 -8.95 -7.15
C THR A 73 -3.30 -8.17 -5.91
N ILE A 74 -2.33 -7.65 -5.17
CA ILE A 74 -2.56 -6.80 -4.01
C ILE A 74 -1.89 -5.47 -4.30
N GLU A 75 -2.68 -4.40 -4.38
CA GLU A 75 -2.16 -3.05 -4.67
C GLU A 75 -1.39 -2.47 -3.49
N THR A 76 -1.79 -2.82 -2.26
CA THR A 76 -1.18 -2.30 -1.03
C THR A 76 -1.23 -3.38 0.04
N LEU A 77 -0.08 -3.70 0.64
CA LEU A 77 0.03 -4.71 1.69
C LEU A 77 -0.44 -4.19 3.06
N SER A 78 -0.47 -2.87 3.27
CA SER A 78 -1.11 -2.25 4.42
C SER A 78 -2.63 -2.25 4.25
N GLY A 79 -3.38 -2.51 5.32
CA GLY A 79 -4.82 -2.30 5.29
C GLY A 79 -5.13 -0.83 4.98
N SER A 80 -6.12 -0.58 4.12
CA SER A 80 -6.74 0.73 4.02
C SER A 80 -7.89 0.79 5.01
N ASP A 81 -7.87 1.76 5.92
CA ASP A 81 -8.99 2.03 6.82
C ASP A 81 -10.20 2.65 6.08
N VAL A 82 -10.01 3.07 4.81
CA VAL A 82 -11.02 3.75 4.01
C VAL A 82 -11.60 2.79 2.97
N PRO A 83 -12.94 2.55 2.97
CA PRO A 83 -13.58 1.69 1.97
C PRO A 83 -13.50 2.30 0.57
N THR A 84 -12.95 1.55 -0.39
CA THR A 84 -12.84 1.99 -1.79
C THR A 84 -14.20 2.28 -2.43
N SER A 85 -15.24 1.53 -2.06
CA SER A 85 -16.62 1.76 -2.54
C SER A 85 -17.14 3.15 -2.20
N GLY A 86 -16.76 3.68 -1.03
CA GLY A 86 -17.13 5.03 -0.62
C GLY A 86 -16.39 6.11 -1.41
N LEU A 87 -15.14 5.86 -1.79
CA LEU A 87 -14.35 6.80 -2.60
C LEU A 87 -14.83 6.88 -4.06
N LEU A 88 -15.42 5.81 -4.58
CA LEU A 88 -15.85 5.73 -5.98
C LEU A 88 -17.24 6.33 -6.24
N ASP A 89 -18.11 6.37 -5.22
CA ASP A 89 -19.53 6.75 -5.36
C ASP A 89 -19.86 8.14 -4.77
N GLY A 90 -18.99 9.14 -4.95
CA GLY A 90 -19.24 10.46 -4.37
C GLY A 90 -18.47 11.60 -5.01
N SER A 91 -18.98 12.83 -4.81
CA SER A 91 -18.19 14.04 -5.06
C SER A 91 -17.04 14.13 -4.06
N LEU A 92 -15.96 14.81 -4.45
CA LEU A 92 -14.82 15.08 -3.57
C LEU A 92 -15.26 15.75 -2.26
N SER A 93 -16.24 16.65 -2.31
CA SER A 93 -16.85 17.27 -1.13
C SER A 93 -17.48 16.23 -0.19
N ARG A 94 -18.30 15.31 -0.72
CA ARG A 94 -18.92 14.23 0.07
C ARG A 94 -17.86 13.34 0.72
N ILE A 95 -16.81 12.99 -0.03
CA ILE A 95 -15.71 12.17 0.46
C ILE A 95 -15.00 12.87 1.62
N VAL A 96 -14.61 14.14 1.44
CA VAL A 96 -13.87 14.95 2.42
C VAL A 96 -14.71 15.32 3.66
N ASP A 97 -16.04 15.28 3.55
CA ASP A 97 -16.94 15.56 4.67
C ASP A 97 -17.40 14.33 5.44
N SER A 98 -17.26 13.13 4.88
CA SER A 98 -17.81 11.91 5.51
C SER A 98 -16.86 10.71 5.49
N ILE A 99 -16.48 10.24 4.31
CA ILE A 99 -15.80 8.95 4.13
C ILE A 99 -14.33 9.04 4.52
N TYR A 100 -13.71 10.18 4.23
CA TYR A 100 -12.32 10.44 4.56
C TYR A 100 -12.18 11.91 4.97
N PRO A 101 -12.49 12.24 6.24
CA PRO A 101 -12.60 13.62 6.70
C PRO A 101 -11.33 14.44 6.48
N PHE A 102 -11.49 15.71 6.13
CA PHE A 102 -10.37 16.65 5.93
C PHE A 102 -9.37 16.64 7.10
N GLU A 103 -9.86 16.55 8.33
CA GLU A 103 -9.04 16.49 9.54
C GLU A 103 -8.13 15.26 9.57
N LYS A 104 -8.64 14.11 9.11
CA LYS A 104 -7.88 12.86 9.01
C LYS A 104 -6.82 12.96 7.91
N ILE A 105 -7.19 13.48 6.74
CA ILE A 105 -6.25 13.75 5.63
C ILE A 105 -5.14 14.69 6.10
N LEU A 106 -5.50 15.81 6.73
CA LEU A 106 -4.55 16.79 7.21
C LEU A 106 -3.60 16.16 8.24
N GLN A 107 -4.10 15.34 9.15
CA GLN A 107 -3.26 14.68 10.15
C GLN A 107 -2.21 13.74 9.51
N GLU A 108 -2.61 12.98 8.49
CA GLU A 108 -1.74 12.01 7.81
C GLU A 108 -0.73 12.72 6.88
N GLU A 109 -1.13 13.80 6.21
CA GLU A 109 -0.33 14.45 5.17
C GLU A 109 0.45 15.69 5.65
N LEU A 110 0.10 16.30 6.79
CA LEU A 110 0.66 17.59 7.22
C LEU A 110 2.19 17.58 7.31
N LEU A 111 2.79 16.51 7.85
CA LEU A 111 4.24 16.40 7.95
C LEU A 111 4.89 16.37 6.56
N TRP A 112 4.28 15.65 5.62
CA TRP A 112 4.75 15.60 4.24
C TRP A 112 4.62 16.97 3.58
N CYS A 113 3.46 17.64 3.72
CA CYS A 113 3.25 19.00 3.22
C CYS A 113 4.27 20.00 3.75
N LEU A 114 4.59 19.95 5.05
CA LEU A 114 5.63 20.79 5.63
C LEU A 114 6.99 20.45 5.02
N SER A 115 7.32 19.16 4.86
CA SER A 115 8.60 18.75 4.26
C SER A 115 8.78 19.18 2.80
N CYS A 116 7.69 19.44 2.06
CA CYS A 116 7.75 19.98 0.70
C CYS A 116 8.13 21.47 0.63
N MET A 117 8.07 22.20 1.75
CA MET A 117 8.43 23.62 1.79
C MET A 117 9.95 23.79 1.88
N LYS A 118 10.47 24.89 1.31
CA LYS A 118 11.88 25.21 1.41
C LYS A 118 12.22 25.73 2.81
N TYR A 119 12.91 24.91 3.59
CA TYR A 119 13.54 25.30 4.85
C TYR A 119 15.06 25.27 4.74
N PRO A 120 15.79 26.09 5.51
CA PRO A 120 17.23 25.93 5.66
C PRO A 120 17.59 24.55 6.20
N SER A 121 18.63 23.91 5.66
CA SER A 121 19.08 22.56 6.09
C SER A 121 19.83 22.61 7.43
N ASN A 122 19.11 22.84 8.53
CA ASN A 122 19.66 22.84 9.88
C ASN A 122 18.65 22.32 10.92
N ASP A 123 19.14 21.99 12.12
CA ASP A 123 18.31 21.42 13.19
C ASP A 123 17.18 22.34 13.65
N LYS A 124 17.36 23.66 13.53
CA LYS A 124 16.31 24.62 13.87
C LYS A 124 15.09 24.45 12.97
N SER A 125 15.30 24.24 11.68
CA SER A 125 14.22 23.96 10.72
C SER A 125 13.50 22.65 11.03
N ILE A 126 14.23 21.59 11.37
CA ILE A 126 13.64 20.29 11.73
C ILE A 126 12.75 20.44 12.98
N ASN A 127 13.26 21.12 14.01
CA ASN A 127 12.50 21.37 15.23
C ASN A 127 11.28 22.27 14.99
N HIS A 128 11.40 23.24 14.08
CA HIS A 128 10.28 24.08 13.66
C HIS A 128 9.18 23.27 12.97
N ILE A 129 9.54 22.40 12.01
CA ILE A 129 8.58 21.50 11.32
C ILE A 129 7.85 20.61 12.32
N LYS A 130 8.57 19.97 13.25
CA LYS A 130 7.97 19.15 14.32
C LYS A 130 6.98 19.97 15.15
N THR A 131 7.39 21.16 15.57
CA THR A 131 6.54 22.07 16.35
C THR A 131 5.28 22.45 15.59
N LEU A 132 5.38 22.75 14.29
CA LEU A 132 4.22 23.07 13.46
C LEU A 132 3.28 21.88 13.33
N ASN A 133 3.81 20.69 13.04
CA ASN A 133 3.02 19.46 12.91
C ASN A 133 2.19 19.18 14.18
N GLU A 134 2.79 19.37 15.36
CA GLU A 134 2.10 19.20 16.64
C GLU A 134 1.10 20.31 16.96
N LYS A 135 1.41 21.56 16.59
CA LYS A 135 0.61 22.73 16.98
C LYS A 135 -0.59 22.93 16.08
N ILE A 136 -0.43 22.80 14.76
CA ILE A 136 -1.49 23.06 13.77
C ILE A 136 -2.75 22.25 14.08
N MET A 137 -2.59 20.96 14.44
CA MET A 137 -3.70 20.07 14.77
C MET A 137 -4.44 20.46 16.06
N LYS A 138 -3.83 21.28 16.94
CA LYS A 138 -4.44 21.75 18.19
C LYS A 138 -5.31 23.00 18.03
N TYR A 139 -5.33 23.62 16.85
CA TYR A 139 -6.07 24.85 16.59
C TYR A 139 -7.27 24.60 15.66
N PRO A 140 -8.45 24.23 16.19
CA PRO A 140 -9.61 23.86 15.38
C PRO A 140 -10.11 24.99 14.45
N ASN A 141 -9.99 26.25 14.87
CA ASN A 141 -10.33 27.40 14.03
C ASN A 141 -9.42 27.49 12.79
N PHE A 142 -8.15 27.16 12.93
CA PHE A 142 -7.20 27.16 11.82
C PHE A 142 -7.52 26.03 10.83
N ILE A 143 -7.81 24.83 11.33
CA ILE A 143 -8.24 23.68 10.52
C ILE A 143 -9.53 24.00 9.76
N LYS A 144 -10.51 24.63 10.43
CA LYS A 144 -11.77 25.07 9.80
C LYS A 144 -11.53 26.08 8.67
N CYS A 145 -10.59 27.02 8.87
CA CYS A 145 -10.18 27.94 7.81
C CYS A 145 -9.57 27.20 6.63
N LEU A 146 -8.61 26.29 6.87
CA LEU A 146 -7.99 25.48 5.80
C LEU A 146 -9.02 24.68 5.01
N LYS A 147 -9.95 24.03 5.70
CA LYS A 147 -11.06 23.27 5.09
C LYS A 147 -11.91 24.16 4.18
N ARG A 148 -12.22 25.38 4.62
CA ARG A 148 -13.00 26.36 3.85
C ARG A 148 -12.26 26.85 2.61
N TYR A 149 -10.96 27.14 2.70
CA TYR A 149 -10.15 27.56 1.55
C TYR A 149 -10.03 26.47 0.48
N LYS A 150 -9.89 25.20 0.90
CA LYS A 150 -9.87 24.06 -0.03
C LYS A 150 -11.17 23.94 -0.83
N LEU A 151 -12.32 24.01 -0.15
CA LEU A 151 -13.63 23.98 -0.81
C LEU A 151 -13.78 25.15 -1.80
N ILE A 152 -13.34 26.36 -1.44
CA ILE A 152 -13.39 27.51 -2.34
C ILE A 152 -12.55 27.26 -3.61
N LEU A 153 -11.35 26.69 -3.48
CA LEU A 153 -10.49 26.37 -4.62
C LEU A 153 -11.11 25.29 -5.53
N GLU A 154 -11.71 24.23 -4.97
CA GLU A 154 -12.39 23.19 -5.77
C GLU A 154 -13.61 23.76 -6.51
N TYR A 155 -14.42 24.61 -5.87
CA TYR A 155 -15.56 25.27 -6.52
C TYR A 155 -15.13 26.28 -7.61
N CYS A 156 -14.01 26.99 -7.40
CA CYS A 156 -13.48 27.93 -8.40
C CYS A 156 -12.75 27.23 -9.56
N LEU A 157 -12.20 26.03 -9.36
CA LEU A 157 -11.48 25.28 -10.39
C LEU A 157 -12.37 24.29 -11.15
N GLY A 158 -13.45 23.79 -10.55
CA GLY A 158 -14.43 22.89 -11.18
C GLY A 158 -15.46 23.56 -12.09
N ASN A 159 -15.42 24.89 -12.25
CA ASN A 159 -16.24 25.67 -13.18
C ASN A 159 -15.44 26.14 -14.42
N ARG A 160 -14.42 25.38 -14.83
CA ARG A 160 -13.71 25.57 -16.09
C ARG A 160 -13.88 24.37 -17.01
#